data_AF-A0A509EJ79-F1
#
_entry.id   AF-A0A509EJ79-F1
#
_cell.length_a   1.000
_cell.length_b   1.000
_cell.length_c   1.000
_cell.angle_alpha   90.00
_cell.angle_beta   90.00
_cell.angle_gamma   90.00
#
_symmetry.space_group_name_H-M   'P 1'
#
loop_
_entity.id
_entity.type
_entity.pdbx_description
1 polymer ?
#
loop_
_entity_poly.entity_id
_entity_poly.type
_entity_poly.pdbx_seq_one_letter_code
_entity_poly.pdbx_strand_id
1 'polypeptide(L)'
;MRRLAGPLALALGLGGCTGFSYISKTYVSLTPQVVTIGCKDPYEVYDQRQQRRMLVVSNTLREVTGCSVGEAYTGRDPAETRAERFRVAARTYLDETVREDCKIAGERVFSDLQTEFRYTCAGPIEPRGTKVPRLPGRVNPGLGSR
;
A
#
# COMPACT_ATOMS: atom_id res chain seq x y z
N MET A 1 -51.42 16.44 19.36
CA MET A 1 -50.62 15.42 18.63
C MET A 1 -49.29 16.07 18.25
N ARG A 2 -48.19 15.65 18.89
CA ARG A 2 -46.90 16.34 18.89
C ARG A 2 -45.98 15.63 17.89
N ARG A 3 -45.74 16.24 16.72
CA ARG A 3 -44.82 15.70 15.70
C ARG A 3 -43.39 15.95 16.17
N LEU A 4 -42.71 14.90 16.62
CA LEU A 4 -41.27 14.90 16.87
C LEU A 4 -40.55 14.68 15.53
N ALA A 5 -40.13 15.78 14.89
CA ALA A 5 -39.15 15.74 13.82
C ALA A 5 -37.77 15.56 14.49
N GLY A 6 -37.26 14.33 14.50
CA GLY A 6 -35.90 14.04 14.95
C GLY A 6 -34.89 14.41 13.85
N PRO A 7 -33.78 15.10 14.17
CA PRO A 7 -32.75 15.36 13.18
C PRO A 7 -32.02 14.06 12.86
N LEU A 8 -32.16 13.58 11.61
CA LEU A 8 -31.22 12.62 11.03
C LEU A 8 -29.85 13.30 10.94
N ALA A 9 -28.97 13.01 11.90
CA ALA A 9 -27.57 13.37 11.79
C ALA A 9 -26.93 12.52 10.67
N LEU A 10 -26.74 13.12 9.50
CA LEU A 10 -25.82 12.61 8.48
C LEU A 10 -24.39 12.72 9.04
N ALA A 11 -23.91 11.67 9.71
CA ALA A 11 -22.51 11.52 10.07
C ALA A 11 -21.76 10.83 8.92
N LEU A 12 -21.55 11.56 7.81
CA LEU A 12 -20.74 11.10 6.68
C LEU A 12 -19.70 12.18 6.36
N GLY A 13 -18.42 11.86 6.58
CA GLY A 13 -17.33 12.54 5.85
C GLY A 13 -16.25 13.26 6.65
N LEU A 14 -15.73 12.73 7.76
CA LEU A 14 -14.47 13.22 8.35
C LEU A 14 -13.25 12.32 8.10
N GLY A 15 -13.42 11.13 7.49
CA GLY A 15 -12.33 10.17 7.29
C GLY A 15 -11.33 10.53 6.17
N GLY A 16 -11.75 11.32 5.17
CA GLY A 16 -10.92 11.61 3.98
C GLY A 16 -9.74 12.56 4.27
N CYS A 17 -9.99 13.67 4.96
CA CYS A 17 -8.93 14.65 5.25
C CYS A 17 -7.92 14.15 6.29
N THR A 18 -8.37 13.32 7.25
CA THR A 18 -7.47 12.74 8.26
C THR A 18 -6.54 11.69 7.67
N GLY A 19 -7.01 10.90 6.69
CA GLY A 19 -6.19 9.91 5.99
C GLY A 19 -5.06 10.55 5.19
N PHE A 20 -5.37 11.58 4.40
CA PHE A 20 -4.37 12.30 3.61
C PHE A 20 -3.32 12.99 4.47
N SER A 21 -3.73 13.67 5.56
CA SER A 21 -2.81 14.30 6.50
C SER A 21 -1.88 13.29 7.16
N TYR A 22 -2.42 12.13 7.58
CA TYR A 22 -1.63 11.05 8.15
C TYR A 22 -0.62 10.48 7.14
N ILE A 23 -1.05 10.17 5.91
CA ILE A 23 -0.18 9.61 4.88
C ILE A 23 0.95 10.59 4.57
N SER A 24 0.62 11.85 4.35
CA SER A 24 1.58 12.92 4.08
C SER A 24 2.62 13.00 5.20
N LYS A 25 2.18 13.07 6.45
CA LYS A 25 3.08 13.17 7.61
C LYS A 25 3.97 11.93 7.79
N THR A 26 3.48 10.75 7.43
CA THR A 26 4.14 9.47 7.77
C THR A 26 5.06 8.97 6.66
N TYR A 27 4.69 9.20 5.39
CA TYR A 27 5.30 8.55 4.24
C TYR A 27 5.93 9.49 3.20
N VAL A 28 5.59 10.79 3.15
CA VAL A 28 6.04 11.69 2.07
C VAL A 28 7.56 11.87 1.99
N SER A 29 8.25 11.75 3.12
CA SER A 29 9.71 11.88 3.21
C SER A 29 10.45 10.56 2.92
N LEU A 30 9.72 9.47 2.69
CA LEU A 30 10.31 8.16 2.44
C LEU A 30 10.49 7.96 0.94
N THR A 31 11.64 7.43 0.56
CA THR A 31 11.86 7.00 -0.83
C THR A 31 11.10 5.71 -1.09
N PRO A 32 10.15 5.66 -2.03
CA PRO A 32 9.43 4.43 -2.35
C PRO A 32 10.37 3.42 -3.00
N GLN A 33 10.08 2.14 -2.77
CA GLN A 33 10.62 1.04 -3.57
C GLN A 33 9.51 0.48 -4.45
N VAL A 34 9.85 0.10 -5.68
CA VAL A 34 8.88 -0.50 -6.60
C VAL A 34 8.98 -2.01 -6.50
N VAL A 35 7.91 -2.64 -6.05
CA VAL A 35 7.72 -4.09 -6.14
C VAL A 35 6.86 -4.40 -7.34
N THR A 36 7.14 -5.51 -8.01
CA THR A 36 6.37 -5.94 -9.17
C THR A 36 5.73 -7.27 -8.85
N ILE A 37 4.40 -7.35 -8.96
CA ILE A 37 3.65 -8.59 -8.69
C ILE A 37 2.87 -9.03 -9.92
N GLY A 38 2.55 -10.33 -9.98
CA GLY A 38 1.74 -10.91 -11.05
C GLY A 38 2.27 -10.54 -12.45
N CYS A 39 1.39 -10.01 -13.30
CA CYS A 39 1.66 -9.66 -14.69
C CYS A 39 2.50 -8.39 -14.89
N LYS A 40 3.55 -8.19 -14.10
CA LYS A 40 4.42 -7.02 -14.16
C LYS A 40 3.75 -5.71 -13.69
N ASP A 41 2.75 -5.81 -12.82
CA ASP A 41 2.09 -4.63 -12.24
C ASP A 41 3.00 -4.00 -11.19
N PRO A 42 3.39 -2.72 -11.35
CA PRO A 42 4.27 -2.04 -10.41
C PRO A 42 3.46 -1.44 -9.24
N TYR A 43 3.91 -1.72 -8.03
CA TYR A 43 3.39 -1.12 -6.80
C TYR A 43 4.51 -0.35 -6.10
N GLU A 44 4.23 0.87 -5.67
CA GLU A 44 5.14 1.63 -4.85
C GLU A 44 4.93 1.29 -3.38
N VAL A 45 6.03 1.00 -2.67
CA VAL A 45 6.03 0.68 -1.25
C VAL A 45 6.84 1.70 -0.49
N TYR A 46 6.17 2.45 0.37
CA TYR A 46 6.76 3.40 1.29
C TYR A 46 6.87 2.73 2.66
N ASP A 47 8.07 2.28 3.02
CA ASP A 47 8.30 1.47 4.23
C ASP A 47 8.81 2.32 5.41
N GLN A 48 7.96 2.49 6.42
CA GLN A 48 8.29 3.16 7.68
C GLN A 48 8.72 2.13 8.73
N ARG A 49 9.97 1.66 8.59
CA ARG A 49 10.56 0.56 9.39
C ARG A 49 10.53 0.79 10.89
N GLN A 50 10.76 2.02 11.31
CA GLN A 50 10.76 2.39 12.73
C GLN A 50 9.40 2.17 13.40
N GLN A 51 8.33 2.08 12.61
CA GLN A 51 6.98 1.81 13.08
C GLN A 51 6.45 0.44 12.64
N ARG A 52 7.23 -0.33 11.87
CA ARG A 52 6.83 -1.57 11.18
C ARG A 52 5.52 -1.41 10.40
N ARG A 53 5.47 -0.33 9.61
CA ARG A 53 4.35 -0.04 8.72
C ARG A 53 4.87 0.21 7.33
N MET A 54 4.09 -0.17 6.33
CA MET A 54 4.35 0.21 4.95
C MET A 54 3.06 0.68 4.30
N LEU A 55 3.15 1.70 3.47
CA LEU A 55 2.08 2.10 2.58
C LEU A 55 2.36 1.51 1.20
N VAL A 56 1.43 0.71 0.70
CA VAL A 56 1.45 0.22 -0.68
C VAL A 56 0.53 1.11 -1.50
N VAL A 57 1.04 1.59 -2.64
CA VAL A 57 0.34 2.49 -3.56
C VAL A 57 0.35 1.87 -4.95
N SER A 58 -0.83 1.78 -5.57
CA SER A 58 -0.96 1.47 -6.99
C SER A 58 -0.97 2.77 -7.80
N ASN A 59 -0.08 2.89 -8.78
CA ASN A 59 -0.13 3.95 -9.77
C ASN A 59 -0.94 3.47 -10.98
N THR A 60 -2.25 3.76 -10.97
CA THR A 60 -3.22 3.38 -12.02
C THR A 60 -2.84 3.84 -13.42
N LEU A 61 -1.98 4.85 -13.57
CA LEU A 61 -1.48 5.30 -14.87
C LEU A 61 -0.60 4.26 -15.60
N ARG A 62 -0.19 3.18 -14.93
CA ARG A 62 0.60 2.07 -15.51
C ARG A 62 -0.11 0.71 -15.53
N GLU A 63 -1.38 0.61 -15.13
CA GLU A 63 -2.21 -0.60 -15.33
C GLU A 63 -2.57 -0.86 -16.82
N VAL A 64 -1.97 -0.13 -17.77
CA VAL A 64 -2.35 -0.09 -19.20
C VAL A 64 -1.59 -1.12 -20.06
N THR A 65 -0.64 -1.90 -19.53
CA THR A 65 0.21 -2.80 -20.36
C THR A 65 -0.04 -4.31 -20.22
N GLY A 66 -1.26 -4.75 -19.88
CA GLY A 66 -1.75 -6.02 -20.45
C GLY A 66 -1.97 -7.21 -19.54
N CYS A 67 -2.23 -7.02 -18.25
CA CYS A 67 -3.20 -7.87 -17.59
C CYS A 67 -4.36 -7.01 -17.17
N SER A 68 -5.44 -7.08 -17.95
CA SER A 68 -6.75 -6.88 -17.37
C SER A 68 -6.87 -7.76 -16.12
N VAL A 69 -7.82 -7.47 -15.25
CA VAL A 69 -8.25 -8.31 -14.11
C VAL A 69 -8.80 -9.69 -14.60
N GLY A 70 -8.29 -10.21 -15.71
CA GLY A 70 -8.79 -11.27 -16.56
C GLY A 70 -8.09 -12.60 -16.33
N GLU A 71 -8.92 -13.63 -16.30
CA GLU A 71 -8.70 -15.07 -16.11
C GLU A 71 -8.36 -15.56 -14.70
N ALA A 72 -7.39 -14.99 -13.98
CA ALA A 72 -7.10 -15.46 -12.61
C ALA A 72 -8.18 -15.05 -11.59
N TYR A 73 -8.98 -14.03 -11.92
CA TYR A 73 -9.91 -13.37 -11.00
C TYR A 73 -11.33 -13.22 -11.56
N THR A 74 -11.62 -13.84 -12.72
CA THR A 74 -12.95 -13.88 -13.33
C THR A 74 -14.00 -14.44 -12.35
N GLY A 75 -15.03 -13.64 -12.05
CA GLY A 75 -16.12 -14.00 -11.14
C GLY A 75 -15.94 -13.59 -9.67
N ARG A 76 -14.81 -12.96 -9.30
CA ARG A 76 -14.60 -12.37 -7.97
C ARG A 76 -14.89 -10.87 -7.97
N ASP A 77 -15.22 -10.32 -6.80
CA ASP A 77 -15.42 -8.89 -6.63
C ASP A 77 -14.10 -8.14 -6.93
N PRO A 78 -14.09 -7.15 -7.85
CA PRO A 78 -12.91 -6.34 -8.14
C PRO A 78 -12.25 -5.70 -6.90
N ALA A 79 -13.03 -5.36 -5.87
CA ALA A 79 -12.50 -4.83 -4.62
C ALA A 79 -11.75 -5.88 -3.79
N GLU A 80 -12.27 -7.11 -3.73
CA GLU A 80 -11.65 -8.24 -3.02
C GLU A 80 -10.30 -8.61 -3.66
N THR A 81 -10.30 -8.70 -4.98
CA THR A 81 -9.10 -9.03 -5.77
C THR A 81 -8.05 -7.92 -5.65
N ARG A 82 -8.47 -6.66 -5.54
CA ARG A 82 -7.56 -5.54 -5.29
C ARG A 82 -6.92 -5.62 -3.91
N ALA A 83 -7.68 -5.84 -2.84
CA ALA A 83 -7.12 -5.98 -1.51
C ALA A 83 -6.11 -7.15 -1.44
N GLU A 84 -6.43 -8.26 -2.11
CA GLU A 84 -5.52 -9.41 -2.26
C GLU A 84 -4.22 -8.99 -2.97
N ARG A 85 -4.29 -8.26 -4.09
CA ARG A 85 -3.09 -7.76 -4.80
C ARG A 85 -2.21 -6.87 -3.92
N PHE A 86 -2.79 -5.94 -3.17
CA PHE A 86 -2.02 -5.07 -2.27
C PHE A 86 -1.32 -5.89 -1.17
N ARG A 87 -1.98 -6.92 -0.64
CA ARG A 87 -1.38 -7.83 0.34
C ARG A 87 -0.25 -8.66 -0.26
N VAL A 88 -0.41 -9.14 -1.50
CA VAL A 88 0.66 -9.83 -2.24
C VAL A 88 1.85 -8.89 -2.46
N ALA A 89 1.62 -7.66 -2.90
CA ALA A 89 2.69 -6.66 -3.05
C ALA A 89 3.44 -6.39 -1.74
N ALA A 90 2.71 -6.22 -0.64
CA ALA A 90 3.32 -6.05 0.68
C ALA A 90 4.17 -7.27 1.09
N ARG A 91 3.68 -8.48 0.82
CA ARG A 91 4.41 -9.71 1.14
C ARG A 91 5.65 -9.89 0.28
N THR A 92 5.52 -9.75 -1.04
CA THR A 92 6.63 -9.80 -1.98
C THR A 92 7.70 -8.78 -1.61
N TYR A 93 7.31 -7.57 -1.23
CA TYR A 93 8.25 -6.56 -0.75
C TYR A 93 9.05 -7.01 0.47
N LEU A 94 8.40 -7.63 1.47
CA LEU A 94 9.10 -8.17 2.64
C LEU A 94 10.07 -9.30 2.23
N ASP A 95 9.61 -10.24 1.41
CA ASP A 95 10.44 -11.36 0.95
C ASP A 95 11.68 -10.87 0.18
N GLU A 96 11.49 -9.97 -0.79
CA GLU A 96 12.59 -9.48 -1.61
C GLU A 96 13.52 -8.49 -0.87
N THR A 97 13.10 -7.97 0.29
CA THR A 97 13.96 -7.14 1.15
C THR A 97 14.59 -7.90 2.32
N VAL A 98 14.70 -9.24 2.20
CA VAL A 98 15.33 -10.14 3.20
C VAL A 98 14.64 -10.05 4.55
N ARG A 99 13.31 -9.99 4.49
CA ARG A 99 12.40 -9.92 5.63
C ARG A 99 11.35 -11.02 5.53
N GLU A 100 11.74 -12.20 5.04
CA GLU A 100 10.85 -13.35 4.91
C GLU A 100 10.24 -13.80 6.26
N ASP A 101 10.91 -13.52 7.39
CA ASP A 101 10.41 -13.78 8.74
C ASP A 101 9.30 -12.81 9.18
N CYS A 102 9.18 -11.65 8.52
CA CYS A 102 8.18 -10.65 8.85
C CYS A 102 6.79 -11.04 8.34
N LYS A 103 5.76 -10.93 9.18
CA LYS A 103 4.36 -11.23 8.84
C LYS A 103 3.50 -9.99 8.85
N ILE A 104 2.54 -9.92 7.93
CA ILE A 104 1.50 -8.89 7.97
C ILE A 104 0.60 -9.15 9.19
N ALA A 105 0.45 -8.12 10.03
CA ALA A 105 -0.28 -8.18 11.30
C ALA A 105 -1.52 -7.26 11.33
N GLY A 106 -1.72 -6.46 10.29
CA GLY A 106 -2.91 -5.62 10.15
C GLY A 106 -2.89 -4.81 8.86
N GLU A 107 -4.07 -4.32 8.50
CA GLU A 107 -4.32 -3.59 7.27
C GLU A 107 -5.21 -2.38 7.56
N ARG A 108 -4.94 -1.27 6.89
CA ARG A 108 -5.80 -0.09 6.87
C ARG A 108 -5.90 0.43 5.44
N VAL A 109 -7.08 0.28 4.87
CA VAL A 109 -7.42 0.82 3.56
C VAL A 109 -7.70 2.31 3.70
N PHE A 110 -6.98 3.14 2.94
CA PHE A 110 -7.23 4.58 2.87
C PHE A 110 -8.06 4.94 1.63
N SER A 111 -7.79 4.27 0.52
CA SER A 111 -8.54 4.38 -0.73
C SER A 111 -8.30 3.13 -1.57
N ASP A 112 -8.98 3.07 -2.70
CA ASP A 112 -8.76 2.06 -3.74
C ASP A 112 -7.30 2.01 -4.22
N LEU A 113 -6.52 3.08 -4.06
CA LEU A 113 -5.14 3.14 -4.56
C LEU A 113 -4.10 2.99 -3.46
N GLN A 114 -4.51 2.98 -2.20
CA GLN A 114 -3.62 3.15 -1.07
C GLN A 114 -4.06 2.33 0.13
N THR A 115 -3.20 1.39 0.52
CA THR A 115 -3.42 0.54 1.69
C THR A 115 -2.17 0.50 2.54
N GLU A 116 -2.31 0.77 3.84
CA GLU A 116 -1.23 0.59 4.81
C GLU A 116 -1.29 -0.80 5.42
N PHE A 117 -0.14 -1.46 5.50
CA PHE A 117 0.05 -2.69 6.21
C PHE A 117 0.94 -2.49 7.43
N ARG A 118 0.54 -3.08 8.55
CA ARG A 118 1.39 -3.26 9.73
C ARG A 118 2.03 -4.64 9.64
N TYR A 119 3.30 -4.75 9.99
CA TYR A 119 4.00 -6.02 10.02
C TYR A 119 4.74 -6.27 11.34
N THR A 120 5.08 -7.51 11.59
CA THR A 120 5.85 -7.96 12.76
C THR A 120 6.95 -8.89 12.30
N CYS A 121 8.18 -8.66 12.75
CA CYS A 121 9.35 -9.50 12.48
C CYS A 121 9.83 -10.15 13.78
N ALA A 122 10.54 -11.27 13.67
CA ALA A 122 11.12 -11.96 14.83
C ALA A 122 12.32 -11.17 15.39
N GLY A 123 13.10 -10.53 14.51
CA GLY A 123 14.20 -9.66 14.89
C GLY A 123 13.75 -8.31 15.49
N PRO A 124 14.66 -7.54 16.12
CA PRO A 124 14.39 -6.17 16.56
C PRO A 124 14.15 -5.21 15.37
N ILE A 125 13.66 -4.01 15.65
CA ILE A 125 13.54 -2.95 14.62
C ILE A 125 14.94 -2.59 14.11
N GLU A 126 15.12 -2.48 12.79
CA GLU A 126 16.43 -2.16 12.24
C GLU A 126 16.89 -0.76 12.66
N PRO A 127 18.19 -0.55 12.94
CA PRO A 127 18.72 0.78 13.20
C PRO A 127 18.44 1.76 12.06
N ARG A 128 18.36 3.06 12.39
CA ARG A 128 18.26 4.09 11.36
C ARG A 128 19.50 4.03 10.46
N GLY A 129 19.30 4.10 9.15
CA GLY A 129 20.39 4.05 8.17
C GLY A 129 20.80 2.65 7.71
N THR A 130 20.16 1.58 8.20
CA THR A 130 20.36 0.22 7.67
C THR A 130 20.11 0.20 6.17
N LYS A 131 21.16 -0.14 5.40
CA LYS A 131 21.08 -0.37 3.96
C LYS A 131 20.27 -1.64 3.74
N VAL A 132 19.04 -1.48 3.28
CA VAL A 132 18.23 -2.61 2.82
C VAL A 132 18.51 -2.84 1.35
N PRO A 133 18.60 -4.11 0.91
CA PRO A 133 18.66 -4.45 -0.50
C PRO A 133 17.58 -3.66 -1.24
N ARG A 134 18.01 -2.76 -2.13
CA ARG A 134 17.06 -2.13 -3.04
C ARG A 134 16.59 -3.25 -3.95
N LEU A 135 15.28 -3.40 -4.06
CA LEU A 135 14.72 -4.18 -5.15
C LEU A 135 15.36 -3.69 -6.46
N PRO A 136 15.64 -4.57 -7.43
CA PRO A 136 16.05 -4.17 -8.76
C PRO A 136 14.86 -3.42 -9.39
N GLY A 137 14.66 -2.19 -8.94
CA GLY A 137 13.80 -1.23 -9.58
C GLY A 137 14.39 -1.09 -10.95
N ARG A 138 13.68 -1.58 -11.95
CA ARG A 138 13.96 -1.19 -13.32
C ARG A 138 13.95 0.33 -13.29
N VAL A 139 15.13 0.90 -13.50
CA VAL A 139 15.37 2.33 -13.64
C VAL A 139 14.16 2.94 -14.33
N ASN A 140 13.47 3.86 -13.65
CA ASN A 140 12.48 4.69 -14.31
C ASN A 140 13.20 5.32 -15.51
N PRO A 141 12.79 5.07 -16.78
CA PRO A 141 13.42 5.73 -17.91
C PRO A 141 13.15 7.25 -17.93
N GLY A 142 12.50 7.81 -16.91
CA GLY A 142 12.06 9.20 -16.84
C GLY A 142 12.63 10.04 -15.70
N LEU A 143 13.44 9.50 -14.79
CA LEU A 143 14.18 10.33 -13.81
C LEU A 143 15.67 10.25 -14.11
N GLY A 144 16.07 11.02 -15.12
CA GLY A 144 17.47 11.33 -15.36
C GLY A 144 18.07 12.03 -14.15
N SER A 145 19.31 11.65 -13.82
CA SER A 145 20.17 12.35 -12.88
C SER A 145 20.13 13.85 -13.15
N ARG A 146 19.76 14.63 -12.15
CA ARG A 146 20.16 16.03 -12.04
C ARG A 146 21.09 16.16 -10.86
#